data_AF-A0A847ZWJ0-F1
#
_entry.id   AF-A0A847ZWJ0-F1
#
_cell.length_a   1.000
_cell.length_b   1.000
_cell.length_c   1.000
_cell.angle_alpha   90.00
_cell.angle_beta   90.00
_cell.angle_gamma   90.00
#
_symmetry.space_group_name_H-M   'P 1'
#
loop_
_entity.id
_entity.type
_entity.pdbx_description
1 polymer ?
#
loop_
_entity_poly.entity_id
_entity_poly.type
_entity_poly.pdbx_seq_one_letter_code
_entity_poly.pdbx_strand_id
1 'polypeptide(L)'
;MLVGLGIAAGVGTFLVLTGMTPIRPDGDVVFKLLLINGCLAALIAAMVLSQVFLLLRERRQGTAGAGLHIRLISLFSVVAVAPALLVAAFATVTLKRGLDTWYSETTRSIVDSAVVVAEDYLANAGEATRADLASMSTDLTQQLQLFNDDRPAYVRRVARHAALRNLAAAYVFEEGTKRIDANVTANERIKFLAPNKAQIDKARKGDAVIIQPGPGENLVRALVKLQGYRDHYLYIYRLISPVVIDQLAKTRAAKAQYDAASEQQSGILLTFALVYGVL
;
A
#
# COMPACT_ATOMS: atom_id res chain seq x y z
N MET A 1 -20.95 32.43 -31.00
CA MET A 1 -20.13 32.93 -29.87
C MET A 1 -20.10 31.95 -28.70
N LEU A 2 -21.24 31.49 -28.18
CA LEU A 2 -21.30 30.51 -27.06
C LEU A 2 -20.53 29.20 -27.32
N VAL A 3 -20.67 28.59 -28.50
CA VAL A 3 -19.94 27.37 -28.87
C VAL A 3 -18.41 27.56 -28.84
N GLY A 4 -17.92 28.69 -29.36
CA GLY A 4 -16.49 29.01 -29.33
C GLY A 4 -15.97 29.23 -27.90
N LEU A 5 -16.80 29.79 -27.02
CA LEU A 5 -16.48 29.98 -25.61
C LEU A 5 -16.44 28.64 -24.85
N GLY A 6 -17.33 27.70 -25.20
CA GLY A 6 -17.31 26.32 -24.70
C GLY A 6 -16.06 25.56 -25.11
N ILE A 7 -15.67 25.63 -26.39
CA ILE A 7 -14.44 24.98 -26.89
C ILE A 7 -13.20 25.57 -26.20
N ALA A 8 -13.11 26.91 -26.08
CA ALA A 8 -12.00 27.57 -25.41
C ALA A 8 -11.90 27.17 -23.92
N ALA A 9 -13.04 27.08 -23.22
CA ALA A 9 -13.08 26.64 -21.82
C ALA A 9 -12.65 25.16 -21.67
N GLY A 10 -13.10 24.28 -22.56
CA GLY A 10 -12.71 22.88 -22.59
C GLY A 10 -11.20 22.69 -22.83
N VAL A 11 -10.64 23.39 -23.82
CA VAL A 11 -9.20 23.38 -24.11
C VAL A 11 -8.40 23.94 -22.93
N GLY A 12 -8.83 25.06 -22.34
CA GLY A 12 -8.19 25.63 -21.15
C GLY A 12 -8.17 24.65 -19.98
N THR A 13 -9.26 23.91 -19.78
CA THR A 13 -9.37 22.90 -18.71
C THR A 13 -8.45 21.72 -18.95
N PHE A 14 -8.36 21.25 -20.20
CA PHE A 14 -7.43 20.19 -20.59
C PHE A 14 -5.98 20.59 -20.33
N LEU A 15 -5.58 21.82 -20.67
CA LEU A 15 -4.23 22.33 -20.45
C LEU A 15 -3.87 22.46 -18.95
N VAL A 16 -4.83 22.80 -18.10
CA VAL A 16 -4.65 22.84 -16.65
C VAL A 16 -4.50 21.43 -16.06
N LEU A 17 -5.35 20.49 -16.48
CA LEU A 17 -5.33 19.10 -15.99
C LEU A 17 -4.08 18.32 -16.43
N THR A 18 -3.56 18.60 -17.61
CA THR A 18 -2.34 17.96 -18.15
C THR A 18 -1.04 18.56 -17.62
N GLY A 19 -1.12 19.59 -16.76
CA GLY A 19 0.06 20.22 -16.16
C GLY A 19 0.86 21.09 -17.14
N MET A 20 0.29 21.42 -18.30
CA MET A 20 0.92 22.31 -19.29
C MET A 20 0.78 23.80 -18.96
N THR A 21 0.17 24.12 -17.82
CA THR A 21 0.05 25.50 -17.30
C THR A 21 0.71 25.60 -15.93
N PRO A 22 1.15 26.80 -15.50
CA PRO A 22 1.76 27.01 -14.18
C PRO A 22 0.79 26.87 -13.01
N ILE A 23 -0.49 26.58 -13.26
CA ILE A 23 -1.52 26.40 -12.24
C ILE A 23 -1.47 24.95 -11.75
N ARG A 24 -1.25 24.74 -10.45
CA ARG A 24 -1.29 23.40 -9.85
C ARG A 24 -2.73 22.88 -9.89
N PRO A 25 -2.98 21.67 -10.44
CA PRO A 25 -4.29 21.05 -10.42
C PRO A 25 -4.60 20.52 -9.02
N ASP A 26 -5.02 21.43 -8.14
CA ASP A 26 -5.57 21.12 -6.83
C ASP A 26 -7.04 20.69 -6.94
N GLY A 27 -7.56 19.91 -5.99
CA GLY A 27 -8.92 19.36 -6.02
C GLY A 27 -10.00 20.44 -6.21
N ASP A 28 -9.83 21.57 -5.52
CA ASP A 28 -10.72 22.74 -5.63
C ASP A 28 -10.67 23.42 -7.01
N VAL A 29 -9.49 23.47 -7.62
CA VAL A 29 -9.29 24.05 -8.95
C VAL A 29 -9.98 23.16 -9.99
N VAL A 30 -9.72 21.85 -9.93
CA VAL A 30 -10.34 20.87 -10.82
C VAL A 30 -11.87 20.94 -10.72
N PHE A 31 -12.43 20.96 -9.52
CA PHE A 31 -13.89 21.04 -9.31
C PHE A 31 -14.51 22.30 -9.93
N LYS A 32 -13.90 23.48 -9.72
CA LYS A 32 -14.41 24.74 -10.29
C LYS A 32 -14.36 24.76 -11.82
N LEU A 33 -13.26 24.28 -12.42
CA LEU A 33 -13.13 24.18 -13.87
C LEU A 33 -14.18 23.21 -14.46
N LEU A 34 -14.39 22.08 -13.80
CA LEU A 34 -15.43 21.10 -14.14
C LEU A 34 -16.83 21.71 -14.12
N LEU A 35 -17.15 22.45 -13.06
CA LEU A 35 -18.45 23.07 -12.86
C LEU A 35 -18.74 24.12 -13.95
N ILE A 36 -17.73 24.92 -14.32
CA ILE A 36 -17.84 25.91 -15.41
C ILE A 36 -18.11 25.20 -16.74
N ASN A 37 -17.35 24.15 -17.08
CA ASN A 37 -17.60 23.38 -18.31
C ASN A 37 -18.98 22.73 -18.30
N GLY A 38 -19.40 22.15 -17.18
CA GLY A 38 -20.74 21.57 -17.03
C GLY A 38 -21.85 22.59 -17.27
N CYS A 39 -21.74 23.79 -16.70
CA CYS A 39 -22.68 24.88 -16.94
C CYS A 39 -22.70 25.32 -18.41
N LEU A 40 -21.53 25.48 -19.05
CA LEU A 40 -21.45 25.85 -20.47
C LEU A 40 -22.07 24.79 -21.38
N ALA A 41 -21.79 23.51 -21.13
CA ALA A 41 -22.40 22.40 -21.87
C ALA A 41 -23.91 22.35 -21.67
N ALA A 42 -24.40 22.52 -20.44
CA ALA A 42 -25.84 22.58 -20.17
C ALA A 42 -26.52 23.73 -20.93
N LEU A 43 -25.86 24.89 -21.02
CA LEU A 43 -26.38 26.06 -21.74
C LEU A 43 -26.40 25.82 -23.26
N ILE A 44 -25.33 25.23 -23.81
CA ILE A 44 -25.27 24.81 -25.22
C ILE A 44 -26.36 23.78 -25.50
N ALA A 45 -26.51 22.75 -24.66
CA ALA A 45 -27.53 21.72 -24.80
C ALA A 45 -28.95 22.31 -24.74
N ALA A 46 -29.23 23.21 -23.81
CA ALA A 46 -30.51 23.90 -23.72
C ALA A 46 -30.79 24.75 -24.97
N MET A 47 -29.77 25.43 -25.51
CA MET A 47 -29.90 26.21 -26.74
C MET A 47 -30.23 25.32 -27.94
N VAL A 48 -29.49 24.22 -28.11
CA VAL A 48 -29.75 23.23 -29.17
C VAL A 48 -31.14 22.61 -29.03
N LEU A 49 -31.51 22.18 -27.81
CA LEU A 49 -32.83 21.62 -27.53
C LEU A 49 -33.95 22.63 -27.81
N SER A 50 -33.76 23.91 -27.48
CA SER A 50 -34.74 24.96 -27.75
C SER A 50 -34.95 25.17 -29.26
N GLN A 51 -33.89 25.14 -30.06
CA GLN A 51 -33.97 25.21 -31.52
C GLN A 51 -34.67 23.98 -32.11
N VAL A 52 -34.33 22.78 -31.62
CA VAL A 52 -35.01 21.54 -32.01
C VAL A 52 -36.50 21.60 -31.66
N PHE A 53 -36.84 22.13 -30.49
CA PHE A 53 -38.23 22.27 -30.04
C PHE A 53 -39.02 23.31 -30.85
N LEU A 54 -38.40 24.43 -31.21
CA LEU A 54 -38.98 25.45 -32.10
C LEU A 54 -39.23 24.88 -33.51
N LEU A 55 -38.25 24.17 -34.08
CA LEU A 55 -38.39 23.45 -35.35
C LEU A 55 -39.54 22.41 -35.31
N LEU A 56 -39.65 21.66 -34.21
CA LEU A 56 -40.73 20.70 -33.99
C LEU A 56 -42.10 21.38 -33.79
N ARG A 57 -42.13 22.62 -33.29
CA ARG A 57 -43.37 23.39 -33.08
C ARG A 57 -43.86 24.07 -34.37
N GLU A 58 -42.97 24.65 -35.17
CA GLU A 58 -43.28 25.19 -36.51
C GLU A 58 -43.83 24.09 -37.43
N ARG A 59 -43.30 22.86 -37.28
CA ARG A 59 -43.82 21.65 -37.93
C ARG A 59 -45.31 21.39 -37.66
N ARG A 60 -45.82 21.74 -36.48
CA ARG A 60 -47.24 21.59 -36.13
C ARG A 60 -48.13 22.66 -36.77
N GLN A 61 -47.56 23.76 -37.27
CA GLN A 61 -48.32 24.89 -37.82
C GLN A 61 -48.36 24.96 -39.36
N GLY A 62 -47.73 24.03 -40.07
CA GLY A 62 -48.09 23.70 -41.46
C GLY A 62 -47.74 24.74 -42.53
N THR A 63 -46.46 25.10 -42.69
CA THR A 63 -46.00 25.87 -43.86
C THR A 63 -45.61 24.95 -45.03
N ALA A 64 -46.35 25.07 -46.14
CA ALA A 64 -46.10 24.37 -47.40
C ALA A 64 -44.82 24.91 -48.09
N GLY A 65 -43.76 24.10 -48.14
CA GLY A 65 -42.50 24.40 -48.85
C GLY A 65 -41.23 23.92 -48.15
N ALA A 66 -41.26 23.68 -46.84
CA ALA A 66 -40.07 23.42 -46.02
C ALA A 66 -39.58 21.94 -45.99
N GLY A 67 -40.31 21.01 -46.60
CA GLY A 67 -40.05 19.57 -46.47
C GLY A 67 -38.70 19.09 -47.02
N LEU A 68 -38.20 19.71 -48.09
CA LEU A 68 -36.95 19.28 -48.73
C LEU A 68 -35.70 19.79 -47.99
N HIS A 69 -35.68 21.08 -47.63
CA HIS A 69 -34.60 21.67 -46.84
C HIS A 69 -34.47 20.99 -45.47
N ILE A 70 -35.59 20.65 -44.82
CA ILE A 70 -35.57 19.96 -43.52
C ILE A 70 -35.11 18.50 -43.68
N ARG A 71 -35.51 17.79 -44.74
CA ARG A 71 -35.04 16.42 -44.99
C ARG A 71 -33.52 16.40 -45.21
N LEU A 72 -33.00 17.35 -45.98
CA LEU A 72 -31.55 17.53 -46.16
C LEU A 72 -30.85 17.87 -44.84
N ILE A 73 -31.36 18.84 -44.07
CA ILE A 73 -30.78 19.24 -42.77
C ILE A 73 -30.78 18.06 -41.78
N SER A 74 -31.84 17.26 -41.74
CA SER A 74 -31.92 16.07 -40.87
C SER A 74 -30.92 14.99 -41.27
N LEU A 75 -30.76 14.71 -42.57
CA LEU A 75 -29.77 13.75 -43.05
C LEU A 75 -28.35 14.24 -42.74
N PHE A 76 -28.09 15.53 -42.98
CA PHE A 76 -26.78 16.14 -42.74
C PHE A 76 -26.42 16.15 -41.25
N SER A 77 -27.38 16.45 -40.38
CA SER A 77 -27.19 16.45 -38.93
C SER A 77 -26.87 15.05 -38.40
N VAL A 78 -27.57 14.02 -38.86
CA VAL A 78 -27.28 12.63 -38.46
C VAL A 78 -25.89 12.21 -38.92
N VAL A 79 -25.53 12.50 -40.17
CA VAL A 79 -24.21 12.15 -40.72
C VAL A 79 -23.08 12.93 -40.06
N ALA A 80 -23.33 14.16 -39.59
CA ALA A 80 -22.34 14.96 -38.87
C ALA A 80 -22.16 14.55 -37.39
N VAL A 81 -23.24 14.20 -36.68
CA VAL A 81 -23.20 13.92 -35.23
C VAL A 81 -22.90 12.46 -34.92
N ALA A 82 -23.38 11.52 -35.74
CA ALA A 82 -23.21 10.09 -35.49
C ALA A 82 -21.74 9.65 -35.36
N PRO A 83 -20.78 10.13 -36.18
CA PRO A 83 -19.37 9.76 -36.04
C PRO A 83 -18.77 10.24 -34.71
N ALA A 84 -19.12 11.45 -34.26
CA ALA A 84 -18.64 12.00 -33.00
C ALA A 84 -19.10 11.17 -31.80
N LEU A 85 -20.40 10.79 -31.77
CA LEU A 85 -20.96 9.93 -30.73
C LEU A 85 -20.31 8.54 -30.70
N LEU A 86 -20.03 7.96 -31.87
CA LEU A 86 -19.34 6.67 -31.95
C LEU A 86 -17.92 6.76 -31.39
N VAL A 87 -17.15 7.78 -31.77
CA VAL A 87 -15.80 8.00 -31.26
C VAL A 87 -15.82 8.20 -29.74
N ALA A 88 -16.81 8.94 -29.20
CA ALA A 88 -16.99 9.14 -27.77
C ALA A 88 -17.29 7.86 -26.99
N ALA A 89 -18.20 7.03 -27.52
CA ALA A 89 -18.52 5.74 -26.93
C ALA A 89 -17.28 4.83 -26.92
N PHE A 90 -16.56 4.75 -28.05
CA PHE A 90 -15.33 3.95 -28.16
C PHE A 90 -14.23 4.45 -27.24
N ALA A 91 -13.99 5.77 -27.16
CA ALA A 91 -12.98 6.34 -26.28
C ALA A 91 -13.31 6.04 -24.81
N THR A 92 -14.57 6.18 -24.40
CA THR A 92 -15.02 5.87 -23.04
C THR A 92 -14.82 4.39 -22.69
N VAL A 93 -15.24 3.48 -23.58
CA VAL A 93 -15.08 2.03 -23.37
C VAL A 93 -13.60 1.64 -23.38
N THR A 94 -12.81 2.19 -24.30
CA THR A 94 -11.38 1.91 -24.42
C THR A 94 -10.61 2.45 -23.23
N LEU A 95 -10.94 3.64 -22.74
CA LEU A 95 -10.32 4.23 -21.55
C LEU A 95 -10.70 3.43 -20.31
N LYS A 96 -11.98 3.07 -20.15
CA LYS A 96 -12.44 2.24 -19.03
C LYS A 96 -11.73 0.89 -19.03
N ARG A 97 -11.71 0.19 -20.18
CA ARG A 97 -11.03 -1.11 -20.30
C ARG A 97 -9.51 -0.98 -20.21
N GLY A 98 -8.92 0.07 -20.76
CA GLY A 98 -7.48 0.35 -20.70
C GLY A 98 -7.02 0.61 -19.27
N LEU A 99 -7.74 1.44 -18.53
CA LEU A 99 -7.52 1.66 -17.10
C LEU A 99 -7.74 0.38 -16.29
N ASP A 100 -8.85 -0.35 -16.52
CA ASP A 100 -9.14 -1.59 -15.81
C ASP A 100 -8.07 -2.67 -16.07
N THR A 101 -7.57 -2.81 -17.31
CA THR A 101 -6.56 -3.82 -17.68
C THR A 101 -5.17 -3.45 -17.16
N TRP A 102 -4.80 -2.17 -17.17
CA TRP A 102 -3.51 -1.72 -16.64
C TRP A 102 -3.45 -1.68 -15.11
N TYR A 103 -4.59 -1.66 -14.40
CA TYR A 103 -4.64 -1.61 -12.94
C TYR A 103 -5.12 -2.89 -12.22
N SER A 104 -5.79 -3.84 -12.90
CA SER A 104 -6.35 -5.02 -12.22
C SER A 104 -5.37 -6.19 -12.03
N GLU A 105 -4.49 -6.46 -12.98
CA GLU A 105 -3.67 -7.69 -12.95
C GLU A 105 -2.25 -7.51 -12.41
N THR A 106 -1.63 -6.33 -12.57
CA THR A 106 -0.21 -6.16 -12.21
C THR A 106 -0.01 -5.67 -10.77
N THR A 107 -0.96 -4.94 -10.17
CA THR A 107 -0.74 -4.26 -8.87
C THR A 107 -1.43 -4.92 -7.68
N ARG A 108 -2.58 -5.58 -7.88
CA ARG A 108 -3.35 -6.22 -6.80
C ARG A 108 -2.66 -7.50 -6.27
N SER A 109 -2.12 -8.32 -7.17
CA SER A 109 -1.45 -9.59 -6.83
C SER A 109 -0.12 -9.39 -6.08
N ILE A 110 0.62 -8.32 -6.39
CA ILE A 110 1.95 -8.07 -5.79
C ILE A 110 1.83 -7.49 -4.37
N VAL A 111 0.73 -6.81 -4.05
CA VAL A 111 0.54 -6.12 -2.76
C VAL A 111 -0.20 -7.00 -1.75
N ASP A 112 -1.26 -7.71 -2.14
CA ASP A 112 -1.99 -8.61 -1.22
C ASP A 112 -1.13 -9.84 -0.85
N SER A 113 -0.30 -10.34 -1.78
CA SER A 113 0.58 -11.50 -1.51
C SER A 113 1.77 -11.18 -0.61
N ALA A 114 2.20 -9.91 -0.52
CA ALA A 114 3.38 -9.55 0.27
C ALA A 114 3.08 -9.35 1.77
N VAL A 115 1.83 -9.00 2.13
CA VAL A 115 1.42 -8.80 3.53
C VAL A 115 1.13 -10.14 4.23
N VAL A 116 0.39 -11.03 3.57
CA VAL A 116 0.04 -12.36 4.14
C VAL A 116 1.27 -13.24 4.30
N VAL A 117 2.20 -13.23 3.32
CA VAL A 117 3.43 -14.01 3.40
C VAL A 117 4.39 -13.49 4.48
N ALA A 118 4.39 -12.17 4.76
CA ALA A 118 5.24 -11.59 5.79
C ALA A 118 4.74 -11.90 7.23
N GLU A 119 3.43 -11.89 7.45
CA GLU A 119 2.83 -12.27 8.74
C GLU A 119 3.03 -13.77 9.01
N ASP A 120 2.77 -14.63 8.02
CA ASP A 120 2.99 -16.07 8.14
C ASP A 120 4.48 -16.41 8.29
N TYR A 121 5.39 -15.69 7.62
CA TYR A 121 6.84 -15.88 7.80
C TYR A 121 7.30 -15.43 9.19
N LEU A 122 6.76 -14.34 9.73
CA LEU A 122 7.06 -13.88 11.10
C LEU A 122 6.49 -14.83 12.16
N ALA A 123 5.30 -15.37 11.94
CA ALA A 123 4.70 -16.39 12.79
C ALA A 123 5.53 -17.69 12.78
N ASN A 124 5.89 -18.18 11.59
CA ASN A 124 6.72 -19.38 11.42
C ASN A 124 8.14 -19.18 11.97
N ALA A 125 8.76 -18.02 11.73
CA ALA A 125 10.07 -17.68 12.29
C ALA A 125 10.01 -17.56 13.82
N GLY A 126 8.89 -17.05 14.37
CA GLY A 126 8.63 -17.00 15.80
C GLY A 126 8.56 -18.40 16.42
N GLU A 127 7.82 -19.33 15.82
CA GLU A 127 7.71 -20.70 16.34
C GLU A 127 9.01 -21.50 16.20
N ALA A 128 9.71 -21.38 15.06
CA ALA A 128 11.04 -21.98 14.90
C ALA A 128 12.02 -21.46 15.97
N THR A 129 11.97 -20.15 16.28
CA THR A 129 12.80 -19.55 17.33
C THR A 129 12.41 -20.03 18.72
N ARG A 130 11.12 -20.22 18.99
CA ARG A 130 10.63 -20.79 20.26
C ARG A 130 11.11 -22.22 20.45
N ALA A 131 10.98 -23.07 19.43
CA ALA A 131 11.43 -24.46 19.47
C ALA A 131 12.95 -24.57 19.70
N ASP A 132 13.72 -23.71 19.05
CA ASP A 132 15.16 -23.63 19.22
C ASP A 132 15.56 -23.18 20.63
N LEU A 133 14.87 -22.17 21.17
CA LEU A 133 15.07 -21.69 22.53
C LEU A 133 14.79 -22.80 23.56
N ALA A 134 13.67 -23.51 23.41
CA ALA A 134 13.28 -24.58 24.34
C ALA A 134 14.25 -25.77 24.29
N SER A 135 14.70 -26.15 23.09
CA SER A 135 15.68 -27.23 22.93
C SER A 135 17.04 -26.85 23.51
N MET A 136 17.49 -25.62 23.27
CA MET A 136 18.75 -25.11 23.80
C MET A 136 18.70 -24.93 25.33
N SER A 137 17.58 -24.44 25.88
CA SER A 137 17.43 -24.28 27.33
C SER A 137 17.42 -25.62 28.06
N THR A 138 16.80 -26.65 27.47
CA THR A 138 16.77 -28.01 28.03
C THR A 138 18.18 -28.62 28.07
N ASP A 139 18.94 -28.51 26.99
CA ASP A 139 20.34 -28.98 26.97
C ASP A 139 21.19 -28.23 28.01
N LEU A 140 21.13 -26.89 28.03
CA LEU A 140 21.91 -26.09 28.97
C LEU A 140 21.52 -26.35 30.43
N THR A 141 20.24 -26.62 30.71
CA THR A 141 19.74 -27.00 32.05
C THR A 141 20.45 -28.24 32.59
N GLN A 142 20.76 -29.21 31.73
CA GLN A 142 21.48 -30.44 32.12
C GLN A 142 22.98 -30.20 32.34
N GLN A 143 23.50 -29.02 31.99
CA GLN A 143 24.92 -28.68 32.05
C GLN A 143 25.24 -27.71 33.20
N LEU A 144 24.43 -27.72 34.26
CA LEU A 144 24.65 -26.89 35.45
C LEU A 144 26.02 -27.13 36.09
N GLN A 145 26.48 -28.37 36.13
CA GLN A 145 27.81 -28.69 36.65
C GLN A 145 28.91 -28.06 35.78
N LEU A 146 28.81 -28.18 34.46
CA LEU A 146 29.74 -27.54 33.53
C LEU A 146 29.76 -26.02 33.68
N PHE A 147 28.60 -25.41 33.93
CA PHE A 147 28.50 -23.97 34.16
C PHE A 147 29.25 -23.51 35.42
N ASN A 148 29.21 -24.31 36.50
CA ASN A 148 29.88 -23.99 37.76
C ASN A 148 31.37 -24.30 37.73
N ASP A 149 31.75 -25.42 37.10
CA ASP A 149 33.11 -25.97 37.19
C ASP A 149 34.03 -25.48 36.05
N ASP A 150 33.51 -25.31 34.83
CA ASP A 150 34.27 -24.86 33.64
C ASP A 150 33.43 -23.90 32.77
N ARG A 151 33.43 -22.63 33.21
CA ARG A 151 32.76 -21.52 32.51
C ARG A 151 33.20 -21.40 31.03
N PRO A 152 34.49 -21.45 30.66
CA PRO A 152 34.90 -21.45 29.25
C PRO A 152 34.31 -22.60 28.42
N ALA A 153 34.25 -23.83 28.94
CA ALA A 153 33.62 -24.95 28.24
C ALA A 153 32.11 -24.75 28.07
N TYR A 154 31.44 -24.19 29.07
CA TYR A 154 30.04 -23.80 28.96
C TYR A 154 29.82 -22.79 27.83
N VAL A 155 30.65 -21.74 27.73
CA VAL A 155 30.56 -20.73 26.65
C VAL A 155 30.78 -21.38 25.28
N ARG A 156 31.75 -22.29 25.12
CA ARG A 156 31.94 -23.04 23.87
C ARG A 156 30.72 -23.90 23.51
N ARG A 157 30.01 -24.44 24.49
CA ARG A 157 28.76 -25.18 24.26
C ARG A 157 27.64 -24.25 23.78
N VAL A 158 27.44 -23.11 24.45
CA VAL A 158 26.50 -22.06 23.99
C VAL A 158 26.83 -21.63 22.56
N ALA A 159 28.11 -21.46 22.22
CA ALA A 159 28.54 -21.09 20.88
C ALA A 159 28.22 -22.15 19.82
N ARG A 160 28.39 -23.44 20.15
CA ARG A 160 27.97 -24.54 19.26
C ARG A 160 26.46 -24.54 19.01
N HIS A 161 25.65 -24.31 20.05
CA HIS A 161 24.19 -24.18 19.88
C HIS A 161 23.83 -22.98 18.99
N ALA A 162 24.51 -21.85 19.16
CA ALA A 162 24.30 -20.66 18.35
C ALA A 162 24.65 -20.91 16.88
N ALA A 163 25.79 -21.54 16.60
CA ALA A 163 26.21 -21.86 15.24
C ALA A 163 25.25 -22.85 14.54
N LEU A 164 24.87 -23.94 15.22
CA LEU A 164 23.97 -24.97 14.66
C LEU A 164 22.58 -24.42 14.29
N ARG A 165 22.13 -23.35 14.97
CA ARG A 165 20.81 -22.72 14.79
C ARG A 165 20.85 -21.41 14.02
N ASN A 166 22.02 -21.07 13.47
CA ASN A 166 22.29 -19.83 12.76
C ASN A 166 21.83 -18.58 13.55
N LEU A 167 22.10 -18.57 14.86
CA LEU A 167 21.73 -17.47 15.75
C LEU A 167 22.72 -16.32 15.57
N ALA A 168 22.19 -15.11 15.49
CA ALA A 168 22.97 -13.88 15.41
C ALA A 168 23.70 -13.60 16.73
N ALA A 169 23.08 -13.98 17.86
CA ALA A 169 23.71 -14.00 19.17
C ALA A 169 23.01 -14.95 20.13
N ALA A 170 23.74 -15.38 21.17
CA ALA A 170 23.22 -16.11 22.31
C ALA A 170 23.91 -15.60 23.58
N TYR A 171 23.09 -15.23 24.56
CA TYR A 171 23.51 -14.72 25.85
C TYR A 171 22.97 -15.61 26.96
N VAL A 172 23.79 -15.84 27.98
CA VAL A 172 23.32 -16.34 29.26
C VAL A 172 23.65 -15.26 30.27
N PHE A 173 22.65 -14.74 30.97
CA PHE A 173 22.85 -13.64 31.90
C PHE A 173 22.07 -13.85 33.20
N GLU A 174 22.59 -13.30 34.28
CA GLU A 174 21.95 -13.26 35.59
C GLU A 174 21.16 -11.95 35.73
N GLU A 175 19.87 -12.03 36.03
CA GLU A 175 18.99 -10.85 36.13
C GLU A 175 19.39 -9.92 37.29
N GLY A 176 19.65 -10.50 38.47
CA GLY A 176 19.90 -9.73 39.70
C GLY A 176 21.18 -8.89 39.65
N THR A 177 22.26 -9.45 39.10
CA THR A 177 23.57 -8.79 38.98
C THR A 177 23.78 -8.14 37.62
N LYS A 178 22.87 -8.37 36.66
CA LYS A 178 23.03 -8.03 35.23
C LYS A 178 24.33 -8.56 34.61
N ARG A 179 24.92 -9.60 35.21
CA ARG A 179 26.17 -10.21 34.71
C ARG A 179 25.86 -11.05 33.48
N ILE A 180 26.65 -10.86 32.42
CA ILE A 180 26.61 -11.72 31.22
C ILE A 180 27.68 -12.79 31.38
N ASP A 181 27.19 -14.01 31.46
CA ASP A 181 27.92 -15.21 31.85
C ASP A 181 28.30 -16.05 30.63
N ALA A 182 27.52 -15.94 29.54
CA ALA A 182 27.94 -16.33 28.21
C ALA A 182 27.58 -15.22 27.23
N ASN A 183 28.52 -14.85 26.36
CA ASN A 183 28.33 -13.86 25.31
C ASN A 183 28.86 -14.45 24.00
N VAL A 184 27.96 -14.80 23.10
CA VAL A 184 28.30 -15.29 21.76
C VAL A 184 27.58 -14.41 20.76
N THR A 185 28.32 -13.73 19.89
CA THR A 185 27.76 -12.91 18.81
C THR A 185 28.39 -13.29 17.48
N ALA A 186 27.60 -13.25 16.40
CA ALA A 186 28.08 -13.49 15.04
C ALA A 186 28.90 -12.31 14.49
N ASN A 187 28.71 -11.10 15.02
CA ASN A 187 29.50 -9.93 14.70
C ASN A 187 29.51 -8.93 15.88
N GLU A 188 30.40 -7.95 15.85
CA GLU A 188 30.56 -6.96 16.91
C GLU A 188 29.44 -5.91 16.98
N ARG A 189 28.62 -5.80 15.93
CA ARG A 189 27.52 -4.82 15.86
C ARG A 189 26.32 -5.28 16.69
N ILE A 190 26.14 -6.58 16.90
CA ILE A 190 25.07 -7.12 17.73
C ILE A 190 25.43 -6.91 19.19
N LYS A 191 24.68 -6.03 19.86
CA LYS A 191 24.85 -5.74 21.28
C LYS A 191 23.75 -6.41 22.10
N PHE A 192 24.07 -6.69 23.36
CA PHE A 192 23.09 -7.12 24.33
C PHE A 192 22.12 -5.97 24.63
N LEU A 193 20.82 -6.23 24.52
CA LEU A 193 19.74 -5.32 24.86
C LEU A 193 18.96 -5.94 26.01
N ALA A 194 19.08 -5.34 27.19
CA ALA A 194 18.42 -5.84 28.39
C ALA A 194 16.90 -5.97 28.16
N PRO A 195 16.30 -7.15 28.40
CA PRO A 195 14.86 -7.30 28.36
C PRO A 195 14.17 -6.38 29.38
N ASN A 196 12.97 -5.93 29.08
CA ASN A 196 12.19 -5.14 30.02
C ASN A 196 11.61 -6.03 31.13
N LYS A 197 11.18 -5.41 32.24
CA LYS A 197 10.66 -6.13 33.40
C LYS A 197 9.49 -7.06 33.06
N ALA A 198 8.57 -6.63 32.21
CA ALA A 198 7.42 -7.44 31.79
C ALA A 198 7.82 -8.72 31.02
N GLN A 199 8.88 -8.65 30.18
CA GLN A 199 9.42 -9.81 29.47
C GLN A 199 10.08 -10.78 30.43
N ILE A 200 10.83 -10.27 31.42
CA ILE A 200 11.48 -11.12 32.43
C ILE A 200 10.44 -11.77 33.34
N ASP A 201 9.43 -11.03 33.78
CA ASP A 201 8.34 -11.56 34.62
C ASP A 201 7.57 -12.69 33.92
N LYS A 202 7.40 -12.60 32.59
CA LYS A 202 6.84 -13.69 31.79
C LYS A 202 7.79 -14.89 31.70
N ALA A 203 9.07 -14.66 31.39
CA ALA A 203 10.06 -15.73 31.31
C ALA A 203 10.28 -16.46 32.65
N ARG A 204 10.11 -15.74 33.77
CA ARG A 204 10.18 -16.28 35.14
C ARG A 204 9.10 -17.32 35.42
N LYS A 205 7.95 -17.23 34.74
CA LYS A 205 6.87 -18.23 34.84
C LYS A 205 7.18 -19.53 34.10
N GLY A 206 8.32 -19.60 33.40
CA GLY A 206 8.75 -20.74 32.60
C GLY A 206 8.39 -20.63 31.12
N ASP A 207 7.67 -19.58 30.72
CA ASP A 207 7.24 -19.38 29.34
C ASP A 207 8.37 -18.84 28.45
N ALA A 208 8.47 -19.35 27.23
CA ALA A 208 9.32 -18.77 26.20
C ALA A 208 8.72 -17.45 25.69
N VAL A 209 9.44 -16.34 25.89
CA VAL A 209 9.01 -15.00 25.51
C VAL A 209 9.66 -14.61 24.18
N ILE A 210 8.84 -14.46 23.14
CA ILE A 210 9.28 -13.97 21.83
C ILE A 210 9.11 -12.45 21.77
N ILE A 211 10.17 -11.76 21.37
CA ILE A 211 10.24 -10.30 21.23
C ILE A 211 10.44 -10.01 19.75
N GLN A 212 9.41 -9.42 19.14
CA GLN A 212 9.45 -9.04 17.73
C GLN A 212 10.42 -7.87 17.48
N PRO A 213 10.90 -7.68 16.23
CA PRO A 213 11.80 -6.59 15.89
C PRO A 213 11.10 -5.23 16.02
N GLY A 214 11.81 -4.22 16.52
CA GLY A 214 11.33 -2.84 16.50
C GLY A 214 11.40 -2.20 15.11
N PRO A 215 10.87 -0.97 14.93
CA PRO A 215 11.02 -0.23 13.69
C PRO A 215 12.50 -0.05 13.29
N GLY A 216 12.87 -0.49 12.09
CA GLY A 216 14.25 -0.42 11.60
C GLY A 216 15.18 -1.54 12.12
N GLU A 217 14.65 -2.50 12.89
CA GLU A 217 15.39 -3.64 13.41
C GLU A 217 15.01 -4.93 12.65
N ASN A 218 15.97 -5.83 12.47
CA ASN A 218 15.79 -7.12 11.80
C ASN A 218 16.13 -8.33 12.67
N LEU A 219 16.04 -8.17 13.99
CA LEU A 219 16.38 -9.18 14.98
C LEU A 219 15.13 -9.58 15.77
N VAL A 220 14.75 -10.84 15.66
CA VAL A 220 13.83 -11.45 16.64
C VAL A 220 14.64 -11.92 17.82
N ARG A 221 14.17 -11.60 19.02
CA ARG A 221 14.81 -12.01 20.26
C ARG A 221 13.90 -12.95 21.02
N ALA A 222 14.47 -13.90 21.74
CA ALA A 222 13.70 -14.84 22.52
C ALA A 222 14.37 -15.13 23.86
N LEU A 223 13.57 -15.14 24.93
CA LEU A 223 14.01 -15.20 26.33
C LEU A 223 13.32 -16.35 27.06
N VAL A 224 14.08 -17.14 27.82
CA VAL A 224 13.55 -18.15 28.75
C VAL A 224 14.42 -18.26 30.00
N LYS A 225 13.81 -18.58 31.14
CA LYS A 225 14.55 -18.91 32.37
C LYS A 225 15.19 -20.29 32.25
N LEU A 226 16.46 -20.40 32.61
CA LEU A 226 17.15 -21.70 32.72
C LEU A 226 16.74 -22.35 34.04
N GLN A 227 16.16 -23.55 33.97
CA GLN A 227 15.71 -24.28 35.15
C GLN A 227 16.91 -24.85 35.91
N GLY A 228 16.85 -24.91 37.24
CA GLY A 228 17.98 -25.37 38.08
C GLY A 228 19.10 -24.35 38.29
N TYR A 229 19.10 -23.25 37.53
CA TYR A 229 19.94 -22.07 37.79
C TYR A 229 19.20 -21.13 38.75
N ARG A 230 19.92 -20.28 39.52
CA ARG A 230 19.28 -19.28 40.41
C ARG A 230 18.39 -18.31 39.64
N ASP A 231 19.00 -17.34 38.95
CA ASP A 231 18.30 -16.30 38.17
C ASP A 231 18.96 -16.07 36.81
N HIS A 232 19.30 -17.18 36.14
CA HIS A 232 19.90 -17.14 34.81
C HIS A 232 18.86 -17.32 33.72
N TYR A 233 19.02 -16.55 32.67
CA TYR A 233 18.16 -16.56 31.49
C TYR A 233 18.99 -16.82 30.25
N LEU A 234 18.45 -17.64 29.36
CA LEU A 234 18.94 -17.79 28.00
C LEU A 234 18.24 -16.77 27.12
N TYR A 235 19.03 -15.99 26.39
CA TYR A 235 18.54 -14.94 25.53
C TYR A 235 19.19 -15.01 24.15
N ILE A 236 18.40 -15.35 23.15
CA ILE A 236 18.89 -15.60 21.79
C ILE A 236 18.38 -14.56 20.81
N TYR A 237 19.18 -14.32 19.78
CA TYR A 237 18.92 -13.34 18.73
C TYR A 237 18.96 -14.08 17.41
N ARG A 238 17.91 -13.95 16.62
CA ARG A 238 17.82 -14.49 15.27
C ARG A 238 17.71 -13.35 14.28
N LEU A 239 18.61 -13.35 13.29
CA LEU A 239 18.52 -12.43 12.16
C LEU A 239 17.40 -12.89 11.23
N ILE A 240 16.50 -11.97 10.91
CA ILE A 240 15.51 -12.16 9.85
C ILE A 240 16.05 -11.49 8.59
N SER A 241 15.93 -12.17 7.45
CA SER A 241 16.38 -11.65 6.16
C SER A 241 15.71 -10.28 5.87
N PRO A 242 16.49 -9.22 5.59
CA PRO A 242 15.98 -7.86 5.38
C PRO A 242 15.08 -7.69 4.15
N VAL A 243 15.04 -8.69 3.24
CA VAL A 243 14.16 -8.71 2.07
C VAL A 243 12.68 -8.58 2.46
N VAL A 244 12.30 -8.97 3.69
CA VAL A 244 10.91 -8.86 4.19
C VAL A 244 10.64 -7.54 4.90
N ILE A 245 11.66 -6.86 5.46
CA ILE A 245 11.46 -5.69 6.34
C ILE A 245 11.57 -4.37 5.56
N ASP A 246 12.48 -4.25 4.60
CA ASP A 246 12.68 -3.03 3.81
C ASP A 246 11.54 -2.81 2.79
N GLN A 247 10.98 -3.91 2.27
CA GLN A 247 9.78 -3.86 1.43
C GLN A 247 8.56 -3.38 2.23
N LEU A 248 8.41 -3.82 3.48
CA LEU A 248 7.27 -3.47 4.34
C LEU A 248 7.20 -1.96 4.65
N ALA A 249 8.36 -1.34 4.94
CA ALA A 249 8.44 0.10 5.24
C ALA A 249 8.17 0.96 4.00
N LYS A 250 8.73 0.58 2.84
CA LYS A 250 8.48 1.25 1.55
C LYS A 250 7.01 1.10 1.11
N THR A 251 6.38 -0.04 1.38
CA THR A 251 4.96 -0.28 1.05
C THR A 251 3.99 0.43 1.99
N ARG A 252 4.30 0.59 3.29
CA ARG A 252 3.46 1.39 4.21
C ARG A 252 3.39 2.87 3.81
N ALA A 253 4.51 3.46 3.38
CA ALA A 253 4.56 4.83 2.89
C ALA A 253 3.81 4.99 1.55
N ALA A 254 3.91 4.00 0.66
CA ALA A 254 3.17 3.98 -0.61
C ALA A 254 1.65 3.81 -0.39
N LYS A 255 1.22 3.03 0.60
CA LYS A 255 -0.20 2.88 0.96
C LYS A 255 -0.79 4.18 1.49
N ALA A 256 -0.09 4.90 2.37
CA ALA A 256 -0.56 6.19 2.87
C ALA A 256 -0.67 7.25 1.76
N GLN A 257 0.24 7.23 0.78
CA GLN A 257 0.15 8.08 -0.42
C GLN A 257 -0.97 7.64 -1.37
N TYR A 258 -1.31 6.34 -1.43
CA TYR A 258 -2.39 5.81 -2.24
C TYR A 258 -3.78 6.05 -1.62
N ASP A 259 -3.94 5.92 -0.30
CA ASP A 259 -5.19 6.21 0.40
C ASP A 259 -5.57 7.69 0.24
N ALA A 260 -4.57 8.59 0.28
CA ALA A 260 -4.75 10.01 -0.04
C ALA A 260 -5.10 10.28 -1.52
N ALA A 261 -4.64 9.43 -2.45
CA ALA A 261 -4.95 9.57 -3.88
C ALA A 261 -6.28 8.91 -4.27
N SER A 262 -6.74 7.90 -3.54
CA SER A 262 -8.02 7.20 -3.79
C SER A 262 -9.22 8.09 -3.49
N GLU A 263 -9.12 8.99 -2.52
CA GLU A 263 -10.16 9.99 -2.21
C GLU A 263 -10.40 10.97 -3.39
N GLN A 264 -9.46 11.08 -4.32
CA GLN A 264 -9.54 11.91 -5.53
C GLN A 264 -10.12 11.18 -6.77
N GLN A 265 -10.33 9.85 -6.71
CA GLN A 265 -10.77 9.03 -7.86
C GLN A 265 -12.21 9.31 -8.32
N SER A 266 -13.10 9.70 -7.41
CA SER A 266 -14.46 10.14 -7.78
C SER A 266 -14.43 11.38 -8.67
N GLY A 267 -13.43 12.25 -8.48
CA GLY A 267 -13.24 13.45 -9.28
C GLY A 267 -12.83 13.14 -10.72
N ILE A 268 -11.84 12.27 -10.94
CA ILE A 268 -11.23 12.05 -12.27
C ILE A 268 -12.21 11.40 -13.27
N LEU A 269 -13.00 10.41 -12.84
CA LEU A 269 -14.03 9.79 -13.69
C LEU A 269 -15.14 10.78 -14.06
N LEU A 270 -15.52 11.65 -13.12
CA LEU A 270 -16.48 12.73 -13.37
C LEU A 270 -15.87 13.76 -14.34
N THR A 271 -14.60 14.12 -14.18
CA THR A 271 -13.86 15.05 -15.06
C THR A 271 -13.80 14.53 -16.49
N PHE A 272 -13.41 13.26 -16.69
CA PHE A 272 -13.30 12.69 -18.02
C PHE A 272 -14.66 12.57 -18.71
N ALA A 273 -15.69 12.12 -17.99
CA ALA A 273 -17.05 12.04 -18.52
C ALA A 273 -17.59 13.42 -18.94
N LEU A 274 -17.29 14.47 -18.17
CA LEU A 274 -17.70 15.83 -18.50
C LEU A 274 -16.87 16.44 -19.63
N VAL A 275 -15.54 16.31 -19.64
CA VAL A 275 -14.70 16.84 -20.74
C VAL A 275 -15.07 16.20 -22.07
N TYR A 276 -15.30 14.88 -22.09
CA TYR A 276 -15.69 14.18 -23.31
C TYR A 276 -17.16 14.41 -23.69
N GLY A 277 -18.04 14.61 -22.71
CA GLY A 277 -19.45 14.96 -22.97
C GLY A 277 -19.66 16.41 -23.43
N VAL A 278 -18.70 17.31 -23.18
CA VAL A 278 -18.72 18.73 -23.58
C VAL A 278 -18.13 18.95 -24.99
N LEU A 279 -17.24 18.07 -25.44
CA LEU A 279 -16.60 18.08 -26.77
C LEU A 279 -17.50 17.45 -27.85
#